data_AF-A0A2V9ZX22-F1
#
_entry.id   AF-A0A2V9ZX22-F1
#
_cell.length_a   1.000
_cell.length_b   1.000
_cell.length_c   1.000
_cell.angle_alpha   90.00
_cell.angle_beta   90.00
_cell.angle_gamma   90.00
#
_symmetry.space_group_name_H-M   'P 1'
#
loop_
_entity.id
_entity.type
_entity.pdbx_description
1 polymer ?
#
loop_
_entity_poly.entity_id
_entity_poly.type
_entity_poly.pdbx_seq_one_letter_code
_entity_poly.pdbx_strand_id
1 'polypeptide(L)'
;MQFLLRFPPTISFLFVSAITTAFAVAGLRLIRKKYPPEVLKENHEVAAIIFNAFGLLYGVVVAFVVFVTWSGYDDATKELQMEASDAIDIFYSANAFPQPVSKVIQQGLMDYAGSVYNEVNKMSAGEIDIYSINPLRKLLAEFNGMDEKSIPNKAVYSES
;
A
#
# COMPACT_ATOMS: atom_id res chain seq x y z
N MET A 1 4.73 17.72 -2.68
CA MET A 1 4.96 16.66 -3.69
C MET A 1 3.69 16.21 -4.42
N GLN A 2 2.49 16.27 -3.81
CA GLN A 2 1.24 15.82 -4.46
C GLN A 2 0.84 16.60 -5.74
N PHE A 3 1.31 17.84 -5.91
CA PHE A 3 1.04 18.65 -7.11
C PHE A 3 1.63 18.02 -8.40
N LEU A 4 2.78 17.33 -8.30
CA LEU A 4 3.41 16.65 -9.44
C LEU A 4 2.70 15.34 -9.84
N LEU A 5 1.95 14.73 -8.91
CA LEU A 5 1.22 13.48 -9.13
C LEU A 5 -0.17 13.69 -9.74
N ARG A 6 -0.72 14.92 -9.72
CA ARG A 6 -2.01 15.25 -10.36
C ARG A 6 -1.93 15.44 -11.87
N PHE A 7 -0.75 15.74 -12.42
CA PHE A 7 -0.59 15.94 -13.86
C PHE A 7 -0.46 14.61 -14.61
N PRO A 8 -0.79 14.58 -15.91
CA PRO A 8 -0.53 13.41 -16.76
C PRO A 8 0.92 12.92 -16.60
N PRO A 9 1.16 11.61 -16.43
CA PRO A 9 2.50 11.08 -16.11
C PRO A 9 3.59 11.50 -17.10
N THR A 10 3.24 11.66 -18.37
CA THR A 10 4.14 12.12 -19.44
C THR A 10 4.63 13.55 -19.22
N ILE A 11 3.76 14.45 -18.77
CA ILE A 11 4.10 15.85 -18.53
C ILE A 11 5.00 15.96 -17.30
N SER A 12 4.68 15.27 -16.21
CA SER A 12 5.50 15.23 -15.01
C SER A 12 6.89 14.66 -15.30
N PHE A 13 6.96 13.59 -16.09
CA PHE A 13 8.23 13.00 -16.53
C PHE A 13 9.08 14.01 -17.32
N LEU A 14 8.50 14.65 -18.35
CA LEU A 14 9.23 15.64 -19.15
C LEU A 14 9.67 16.84 -18.32
N PHE A 15 8.84 17.32 -17.40
CA PHE A 15 9.15 18.44 -16.54
C PHE A 15 10.32 18.15 -15.60
N VAL A 16 10.28 17.02 -14.87
CA VAL A 16 11.36 16.60 -13.97
C VAL A 16 12.66 16.37 -14.75
N SER A 17 12.56 15.70 -15.91
CA SER A 17 13.71 15.45 -16.79
C SER A 17 14.33 16.75 -17.31
N ALA A 18 13.50 17.68 -17.80
CA ALA A 18 13.95 18.96 -18.33
C ALA A 18 14.62 19.82 -17.26
N ILE A 19 14.04 19.90 -16.05
CA ILE A 19 14.63 20.67 -14.94
C ILE A 19 15.97 20.07 -14.52
N THR A 20 16.03 18.75 -14.34
CA THR A 20 17.27 18.09 -13.91
C THR A 20 18.37 18.26 -14.96
N THR A 21 18.02 18.12 -16.25
CA THR A 21 18.95 18.34 -17.37
C THR A 21 19.40 19.80 -17.43
N ALA A 22 18.49 20.75 -17.29
CA ALA A 22 18.82 22.17 -17.29
C ALA A 22 19.78 22.52 -16.14
N PHE A 23 19.55 21.97 -14.95
CA PHE A 23 20.43 22.16 -13.79
C PHE A 23 21.83 21.58 -14.03
N ALA A 24 21.90 20.37 -14.59
CA ALA A 24 23.16 19.74 -14.97
C ALA A 24 23.93 20.55 -16.02
N VAL A 25 23.25 21.02 -17.07
CA VAL A 25 23.85 21.84 -18.14
C VAL A 25 24.29 23.21 -17.59
N ALA A 26 23.51 23.83 -16.72
CA ALA A 26 23.87 25.09 -16.08
C ALA A 26 25.12 24.93 -15.19
N GLY A 27 25.17 23.90 -14.35
CA GLY A 27 26.35 23.58 -13.55
C GLY A 27 27.59 23.34 -14.41
N LEU A 28 27.46 22.55 -15.48
CA LEU A 28 28.55 22.30 -16.42
C LEU A 28 29.04 23.58 -17.10
N ARG A 29 28.13 24.46 -17.54
CA ARG A 29 28.49 25.76 -18.14
C ARG A 29 29.22 26.66 -17.14
N LEU A 30 28.79 26.70 -15.89
CA LEU A 30 29.44 27.49 -14.84
C LEU A 30 30.87 27.01 -14.57
N ILE A 31 31.07 25.70 -14.46
CA ILE A 31 32.40 25.11 -14.23
C ILE A 31 33.32 25.36 -15.44
N ARG A 32 32.83 25.14 -16.66
CA ARG A 32 33.59 25.40 -17.90
C ARG A 32 33.95 26.86 -18.11
N LYS A 33 33.13 27.80 -17.61
CA LYS A 33 33.46 29.23 -17.64
C LYS A 33 34.59 29.59 -16.68
N LYS A 34 34.76 28.84 -15.59
CA LYS A 34 35.68 29.17 -14.49
C LYS A 34 37.04 28.46 -14.58
N TYR A 35 37.11 27.31 -15.24
CA TYR A 35 38.34 26.50 -15.32
C TYR A 35 38.69 26.12 -16.77
N PRO A 36 39.96 26.26 -17.20
CA PRO A 36 40.40 25.87 -18.53
C PRO A 36 40.37 24.34 -18.73
N PRO A 37 40.12 23.87 -19.96
CA PRO A 37 39.90 22.46 -20.26
C PRO A 37 41.12 21.55 -20.00
N GLU A 38 42.33 22.09 -20.04
CA GLU A 38 43.56 21.34 -19.74
C GLU A 38 43.59 20.83 -18.29
N VAL A 39 43.16 21.64 -17.31
CA VAL A 39 43.11 21.28 -15.88
C VAL A 39 42.00 20.25 -15.60
N LEU A 40 40.90 20.30 -16.37
CA LEU A 40 39.79 19.36 -16.24
C LEU A 40 40.15 17.95 -16.76
N LYS A 41 40.99 17.86 -17.78
CA LYS A 41 41.44 16.56 -18.33
C LYS A 41 42.27 15.77 -17.33
N GLU A 42 43.16 16.44 -16.61
CA GLU A 42 44.05 15.81 -15.63
C GLU A 42 43.27 15.14 -14.47
N ASN A 43 42.11 15.69 -14.12
CA ASN A 43 41.25 15.17 -13.05
C ASN A 43 40.13 14.25 -13.56
N HIS A 44 40.05 14.00 -14.87
CA HIS A 44 38.93 13.27 -15.48
C HIS A 44 38.90 11.79 -15.08
N GLU A 45 40.05 11.12 -15.01
CA GLU A 45 40.13 9.72 -14.57
C GLU A 45 39.66 9.55 -13.12
N VAL A 46 40.11 10.43 -12.22
CA VAL A 46 39.71 10.41 -10.81
C VAL A 46 38.21 10.65 -10.67
N ALA A 47 37.67 11.64 -11.41
CA ALA A 47 36.25 11.90 -11.44
C ALA A 47 35.45 10.68 -11.94
N ALA A 48 35.90 10.01 -13.01
CA ALA A 48 35.24 8.83 -13.54
C ALA A 48 35.19 7.68 -12.51
N ILE A 49 36.28 7.44 -11.77
CA ILE A 49 36.32 6.43 -10.69
C ILE A 49 35.32 6.78 -9.58
N ILE A 50 35.29 8.04 -9.14
CA ILE A 50 34.37 8.50 -8.09
C ILE A 50 32.91 8.36 -8.54
N PHE A 51 32.57 8.80 -9.76
CA PHE A 51 31.22 8.67 -10.30
C PHE A 51 30.78 7.21 -10.43
N ASN A 52 31.68 6.30 -10.83
CA ASN A 52 31.38 4.87 -10.86
C ASN A 52 31.11 4.30 -9.47
N ALA A 53 31.90 4.68 -8.46
CA ALA A 53 31.67 4.24 -7.08
C ALA A 53 30.31 4.73 -6.55
N PHE A 54 29.97 6.00 -6.78
CA PHE A 54 28.66 6.53 -6.40
C PHE A 54 27.52 5.90 -7.20
N GLY A 55 27.72 5.65 -8.49
CA GLY A 55 26.74 4.97 -9.34
C GLY A 55 26.44 3.55 -8.86
N LEU A 56 27.48 2.82 -8.44
CA LEU A 56 27.34 1.49 -7.86
C LEU A 56 26.54 1.54 -6.54
N LEU A 57 26.94 2.41 -5.61
CA LEU A 57 26.24 2.56 -4.33
C LEU A 57 24.79 2.99 -4.51
N TYR A 58 24.54 3.95 -5.39
CA TYR A 58 23.19 4.41 -5.72
C TYR A 58 22.35 3.29 -6.33
N GLY A 59 22.90 2.53 -7.28
CA GLY A 59 22.22 1.39 -7.90
C GLY A 59 21.81 0.34 -6.88
N VAL A 60 22.69 0.03 -5.92
CA VAL A 60 22.37 -0.90 -4.82
C VAL A 60 21.23 -0.37 -3.96
N VAL A 61 21.26 0.89 -3.56
CA VAL A 61 20.17 1.51 -2.77
C VAL A 61 18.85 1.48 -3.53
N VAL A 62 18.85 1.85 -4.80
CA VAL A 62 17.65 1.82 -5.65
C VAL A 62 17.11 0.40 -5.77
N ALA A 63 17.97 -0.60 -5.97
CA ALA A 63 17.54 -1.99 -6.03
C ALA A 63 16.85 -2.43 -4.73
N PHE A 64 17.39 -2.07 -3.57
CA PHE A 64 16.76 -2.35 -2.28
C PHE A 64 15.42 -1.63 -2.11
N VAL A 65 15.33 -0.35 -2.47
CA VAL A 65 14.08 0.41 -2.38
C VAL A 65 13.00 -0.24 -3.24
N VAL A 66 13.32 -0.61 -4.48
CA VAL A 66 12.39 -1.30 -5.37
C VAL A 66 11.97 -2.65 -4.79
N PHE A 67 12.94 -3.45 -4.31
CA PHE A 67 12.67 -4.75 -3.72
C PHE A 67 11.73 -4.66 -2.51
N VAL A 68 12.04 -3.81 -1.53
CA VAL A 68 11.23 -3.64 -0.32
C VAL A 68 9.84 -3.11 -0.65
N THR A 69 9.74 -2.14 -1.56
CA THR A 69 8.44 -1.55 -1.95
C THR A 69 7.57 -2.59 -2.64
N TRP A 70 8.15 -3.38 -3.56
CA TRP A 70 7.41 -4.41 -4.27
C TRP A 70 7.02 -5.58 -3.36
N SER A 71 7.91 -6.01 -2.47
CA SER A 71 7.60 -7.04 -1.47
C SER A 71 6.46 -6.59 -0.58
N GLY A 72 6.51 -5.36 -0.05
CA GLY A 72 5.43 -4.83 0.79
C GLY A 72 4.09 -4.74 0.05
N TYR A 73 4.10 -4.43 -1.24
CA TYR A 73 2.88 -4.45 -2.06
C TYR A 73 2.34 -5.88 -2.26
N ASP A 74 3.21 -6.84 -2.55
CA ASP A 74 2.84 -8.25 -2.74
C ASP A 74 2.27 -8.86 -1.45
N ASP A 75 2.91 -8.59 -0.32
CA ASP A 75 2.46 -9.03 1.00
C ASP A 75 1.11 -8.42 1.36
N ALA A 76 0.94 -7.10 1.19
CA ALA A 76 -0.35 -6.43 1.43
C ALA A 76 -1.47 -6.98 0.53
N THR A 77 -1.15 -7.33 -0.73
CA THR A 77 -2.11 -7.92 -1.66
C THR A 77 -2.53 -9.32 -1.20
N LYS A 78 -1.58 -10.14 -0.74
CA LYS A 78 -1.86 -11.47 -0.19
C LYS A 78 -2.71 -11.41 1.07
N GLU A 79 -2.38 -10.54 2.02
CA GLU A 79 -3.15 -10.35 3.25
C GLU A 79 -4.59 -9.92 2.94
N LEU A 80 -4.79 -8.95 2.03
CA LEU A 80 -6.14 -8.55 1.60
C LEU A 80 -6.91 -9.69 0.92
N GLN A 81 -6.25 -10.55 0.14
CA GLN A 81 -6.88 -11.73 -0.45
C GLN A 81 -7.27 -12.77 0.60
N MET A 82 -6.43 -13.00 1.61
CA MET A 82 -6.75 -13.90 2.72
C MET A 82 -7.94 -13.36 3.52
N GLU A 83 -7.91 -12.08 3.89
CA GLU A 83 -9.01 -11.42 4.60
C GLU A 83 -10.33 -11.51 3.83
N ALA A 84 -10.31 -11.26 2.52
CA ALA A 84 -11.50 -11.41 1.67
C ALA A 84 -12.01 -12.86 1.64
N SER A 85 -11.11 -13.85 1.64
CA SER A 85 -11.47 -15.26 1.64
C SER A 85 -12.10 -15.66 2.97
N ASP A 86 -11.49 -15.26 4.09
CA ASP A 86 -12.01 -15.48 5.45
C ASP A 86 -13.39 -14.82 5.62
N ALA A 87 -13.57 -13.60 5.15
CA ALA A 87 -14.85 -12.90 5.22
C ALA A 87 -15.95 -13.63 4.41
N ILE A 88 -15.61 -14.16 3.23
CA ILE A 88 -16.52 -14.97 2.41
C ILE A 88 -16.86 -16.29 3.11
N ASP A 89 -15.87 -16.96 3.70
CA ASP A 89 -16.08 -18.21 4.43
C ASP A 89 -17.01 -18.00 5.61
N ILE A 90 -16.81 -16.96 6.43
CA ILE A 90 -17.71 -16.61 7.54
C ILE A 90 -19.11 -16.26 7.01
N PHE A 91 -19.22 -15.54 5.90
CA PHE A 91 -20.52 -15.19 5.29
C PHE A 91 -21.33 -16.45 4.92
N TYR A 92 -20.68 -17.45 4.33
CA TYR A 92 -21.33 -18.71 4.00
C TYR A 92 -21.58 -19.59 5.22
N SER A 93 -20.64 -19.66 6.17
CA SER A 93 -20.81 -20.37 7.45
C SER A 93 -21.95 -19.79 8.29
N ALA A 94 -22.24 -18.50 8.16
CA ALA A 94 -23.36 -17.86 8.85
C ALA A 94 -24.73 -18.48 8.50
N ASN A 95 -24.86 -19.19 7.36
CA ASN A 95 -26.10 -19.91 7.01
C ASN A 95 -26.41 -21.08 7.95
N ALA A 96 -25.43 -21.56 8.73
CA ALA A 96 -25.66 -22.59 9.74
C ALA A 96 -26.50 -22.09 10.94
N PHE A 97 -26.58 -20.77 11.13
CA PHE A 97 -27.38 -20.18 12.21
C PHE A 97 -28.84 -19.98 11.78
N PRO A 98 -29.80 -20.13 12.70
CA PRO A 98 -31.20 -19.80 12.42
C PRO A 98 -31.39 -18.29 12.18
N GLN A 99 -32.43 -17.91 11.45
CA GLN A 99 -32.83 -16.50 11.38
C GLN A 99 -33.35 -16.03 12.75
N PRO A 100 -33.09 -14.77 13.15
CA PRO A 100 -32.50 -13.66 12.36
C PRO A 100 -30.97 -13.59 12.40
N VAL A 101 -30.30 -14.40 13.21
CA VAL A 101 -28.86 -14.34 13.50
C VAL A 101 -28.00 -14.40 12.24
N SER A 102 -28.29 -15.34 11.34
CA SER A 102 -27.58 -15.48 10.07
C SER A 102 -27.54 -14.18 9.26
N LYS A 103 -28.68 -13.47 9.21
CA LYS A 103 -28.83 -12.22 8.46
C LYS A 103 -28.05 -11.07 9.09
N VAL A 104 -27.98 -11.03 10.43
CA VAL A 104 -27.20 -10.02 11.16
C VAL A 104 -25.71 -10.18 10.85
N ILE A 105 -25.19 -11.41 10.91
CA ILE A 105 -23.79 -11.70 10.60
C ILE A 105 -23.47 -11.34 9.14
N GLN A 106 -24.32 -11.77 8.20
CA GLN A 106 -24.15 -11.48 6.78
C GLN A 106 -24.16 -9.96 6.49
N GLN A 107 -25.10 -9.22 7.09
CA GLN A 107 -25.17 -7.77 6.90
C GLN A 107 -23.95 -7.06 7.50
N GLY A 108 -23.50 -7.44 8.70
CA GLY A 108 -22.34 -6.82 9.32
C GLY A 108 -21.03 -7.11 8.56
N LEU A 109 -20.89 -8.28 7.92
CA LEU A 109 -19.78 -8.57 7.00
C LEU A 109 -19.84 -7.74 5.72
N MET A 110 -21.04 -7.50 5.16
CA MET A 110 -21.21 -6.60 4.02
C MET A 110 -20.85 -5.15 4.37
N ASP A 111 -21.26 -4.68 5.55
CA ASP A 111 -20.92 -3.35 6.05
C ASP A 111 -19.41 -3.20 6.29
N TYR A 112 -18.77 -4.26 6.83
CA TYR A 112 -17.33 -4.35 6.98
C TYR A 112 -16.61 -4.23 5.63
N ALA A 113 -16.96 -5.07 4.65
CA ALA A 113 -16.36 -5.06 3.32
C ALA A 113 -16.52 -3.69 2.61
N GLY A 114 -17.69 -3.05 2.77
CA GLY A 114 -17.93 -1.69 2.27
C GLY A 114 -17.03 -0.63 2.93
N SER A 115 -16.72 -0.80 4.22
CA SER A 115 -15.79 0.10 4.93
C SER A 115 -14.34 -0.09 4.46
N VAL A 116 -13.90 -1.34 4.27
CA VAL A 116 -12.55 -1.66 3.77
C VAL A 116 -12.35 -1.10 2.36
N TYR A 117 -13.35 -1.23 1.48
CA TYR A 117 -13.29 -0.64 0.13
C TYR A 117 -13.06 0.87 0.16
N ASN A 118 -13.77 1.58 1.03
CA ASN A 118 -13.59 3.03 1.18
C ASN A 118 -12.25 3.39 1.82
N GLU A 119 -11.76 2.58 2.76
CA GLU A 119 -10.46 2.75 3.42
C GLU A 119 -9.31 2.61 2.44
N VAL A 120 -9.29 1.55 1.62
CA VAL A 120 -8.26 1.33 0.59
C VAL A 120 -8.22 2.48 -0.42
N ASN A 121 -9.38 3.00 -0.82
CA ASN A 121 -9.44 4.15 -1.73
C ASN A 121 -8.82 5.42 -1.10
N LYS A 122 -9.04 5.66 0.20
CA LYS A 122 -8.40 6.76 0.94
C LYS A 122 -6.90 6.55 1.14
N MET A 123 -6.48 5.32 1.43
CA MET A 123 -5.06 4.95 1.54
C MET A 123 -4.32 5.24 0.22
N SER A 124 -4.96 5.02 -0.93
CA SER A 124 -4.39 5.36 -2.25
C SER A 124 -4.11 6.86 -2.41
N ALA A 125 -4.86 7.72 -1.71
CA ALA A 125 -4.66 9.17 -1.67
C ALA A 125 -3.63 9.61 -0.60
N GLY A 126 -3.11 8.67 0.19
CA GLY A 126 -2.16 8.93 1.28
C GLY A 126 -2.82 9.26 2.63
N GLU A 127 -4.13 9.10 2.75
CA GLU A 127 -4.85 9.20 4.02
C GLU A 127 -4.86 7.84 4.72
N ILE A 128 -4.00 7.67 5.73
CA ILE A 128 -3.92 6.43 6.51
C ILE A 128 -4.68 6.64 7.81
N ASP A 129 -5.89 6.09 7.88
CA ASP A 129 -6.68 6.01 9.12
C ASP A 129 -7.51 4.71 9.08
N ILE A 130 -7.57 4.00 10.21
CA ILE A 130 -8.10 2.62 10.27
C ILE A 130 -9.57 2.67 10.70
N TYR A 131 -10.47 2.64 9.72
CA TYR A 131 -11.92 2.78 9.94
C TYR A 131 -12.67 1.45 9.97
N SER A 132 -12.11 0.41 9.31
CA SER A 132 -12.66 -0.95 9.20
C SER A 132 -12.89 -1.66 10.54
N ILE A 133 -12.19 -1.25 11.60
CA ILE A 133 -12.33 -1.81 12.95
C ILE A 133 -13.74 -1.53 13.53
N ASN A 134 -14.40 -0.43 13.16
CA ASN A 134 -15.66 -0.03 13.78
C ASN A 134 -16.85 -0.94 13.38
N PRO A 135 -17.08 -1.24 12.09
CA PRO A 135 -18.09 -2.23 11.70
C PRO A 135 -17.86 -3.62 12.30
N LEU A 136 -16.61 -4.09 12.33
CA LEU A 136 -16.26 -5.39 12.91
C LEU A 136 -16.56 -5.43 14.42
N ARG A 137 -16.20 -4.38 15.16
CA ARG A 137 -16.54 -4.26 16.60
C ARG A 137 -18.05 -4.25 16.83
N LYS A 138 -18.81 -3.59 15.96
CA LYS A 138 -20.27 -3.57 16.03
C LYS A 138 -20.86 -4.97 15.80
N LEU A 139 -20.37 -5.70 14.79
CA LEU A 139 -20.75 -7.09 14.53
C LEU A 139 -20.40 -7.98 15.72
N LEU A 140 -19.21 -7.86 16.30
CA LEU A 140 -18.81 -8.67 17.45
C LEU A 140 -19.63 -8.36 18.70
N ALA A 141 -19.97 -7.08 18.93
CA ALA A 141 -20.85 -6.69 20.03
C ALA A 141 -22.27 -7.24 19.84
N GLU A 142 -22.79 -7.20 18.62
CA GLU A 142 -24.11 -7.74 18.29
C GLU A 142 -24.12 -9.27 18.39
N PHE A 143 -23.06 -9.94 17.93
CA PHE A 143 -22.91 -11.39 18.04
C PHE A 143 -22.81 -11.85 19.49
N ASN A 144 -21.94 -11.23 20.30
CA ASN A 144 -21.77 -11.57 21.71
C ASN A 144 -22.99 -11.21 22.58
N GLY A 145 -23.83 -10.28 22.11
CA GLY A 145 -25.08 -9.93 22.75
C GLY A 145 -26.23 -10.91 22.48
N MET A 146 -26.07 -11.87 21.56
CA MET A 146 -27.09 -12.88 21.29
C MET A 146 -27.06 -13.96 22.38
N ASP A 147 -28.19 -14.11 23.07
CA ASP A 147 -28.37 -15.04 24.18
C ASP A 147 -28.14 -16.49 23.73
N GLU A 148 -27.29 -17.23 24.47
CA GLU A 148 -26.82 -18.59 24.19
C GLU A 148 -27.99 -19.59 24.02
N LYS A 149 -29.16 -19.26 24.59
CA LYS A 149 -30.40 -20.05 24.55
C LYS A 149 -31.23 -19.90 23.26
N SER A 150 -30.87 -18.97 22.37
CA SER A 150 -31.59 -18.73 21.11
C SER A 150 -31.22 -19.71 19.99
N ILE A 151 -30.13 -20.47 20.16
CA ILE A 151 -29.68 -21.49 19.21
C ILE A 151 -30.19 -22.85 19.70
N PRO A 152 -31.17 -23.49 19.04
CA PRO A 152 -31.68 -24.79 19.44
C PRO A 152 -30.61 -25.87 19.19
N ASN A 153 -29.79 -26.12 20.21
CA ASN A 153 -28.67 -27.06 20.14
C ASN A 153 -29.16 -28.51 20.27
N LYS A 154 -29.87 -29.01 19.26
CA LYS A 154 -30.48 -30.36 19.27
C LYS A 154 -29.46 -31.49 19.46
N ALA A 155 -28.19 -31.27 19.13
CA ALA A 155 -27.15 -32.30 19.23
C ALA A 155 -26.59 -32.48 20.66
N VAL A 156 -26.66 -31.44 21.51
CA VAL A 156 -26.12 -31.51 22.88
C VAL A 156 -27.18 -32.03 23.87
N TYR A 157 -28.47 -31.82 23.58
CA TYR A 157 -29.57 -32.31 24.43
C TYR A 157 -30.06 -33.73 24.09
N SER A 158 -29.53 -34.35 23.03
CA SER A 158 -29.90 -35.73 22.64
C SER A 158 -29.08 -36.83 23.32
N GLU A 159 -28.05 -36.47 24.09
CA GLU A 159 -27.19 -37.41 24.82
C GLU A 159 -27.45 -37.46 26.35
N SER A 160 -28.59 -36.95 26.83
CA SER A 160 -29.00 -37.04 28.24
C SER A 160 -30.25 -37.86 28.45
#